data_AF-A0A8T3RCU9-F1
#
_entry.id   AF-A0A8T3RCU9-F1
#
_cell.length_a   1.000
_cell.length_b   1.000
_cell.length_c   1.000
_cell.angle_alpha   90.00
_cell.angle_beta   90.00
_cell.angle_gamma   90.00
#
_symmetry.space_group_name_H-M   'P 1'
#
loop_
_entity.id
_entity.type
_entity.pdbx_description
1 polymer ?
#
loop_
_entity_poly.entity_id
_entity_poly.type
_entity_poly.pdbx_seq_one_letter_code
_entity_poly.pdbx_strand_id
1 'polypeptide(L)' 'MRPDRLYFTGDAEADALLAREPMALLIGFVLDQQVTVQKAFRGPLELRRRLGTLDAGEIAAMDPTIVEKAFR' A
#
# COMPACT_ATOMS: atom_id res chain seq x y z
N MET A 1 -5.88 -21.81 1.67
CA MET A 1 -4.53 -21.34 2.09
C MET A 1 -4.32 -19.97 1.48
N ARG A 2 -3.93 -18.95 2.26
CA ARG A 2 -3.54 -17.66 1.67
C ARG A 2 -2.17 -17.81 1.01
N PRO A 3 -1.92 -17.23 -0.16
CA PRO A 3 -0.61 -17.28 -0.80
C PRO A 3 0.40 -16.47 0.03
N ASP A 4 1.69 -16.79 -0.07
CA ASP A 4 2.75 -16.03 0.61
C ASP A 4 3.09 -14.72 -0.13
N ARG A 5 2.73 -14.62 -1.42
CA ARG A 5 2.98 -13.46 -2.29
C ARG A 5 1.87 -13.28 -3.33
N LEU A 6 1.62 -12.03 -3.70
CA LEU A 6 0.79 -11.64 -4.84
C LEU A 6 1.66 -10.87 -5.85
N TYR A 7 1.93 -11.46 -7.01
CA TYR A 7 2.94 -10.99 -7.98
C TYR A 7 2.46 -9.84 -8.87
N PHE A 8 2.02 -8.73 -8.27
CA PHE A 8 1.57 -7.54 -9.00
C PHE A 8 2.72 -6.60 -9.38
N THR A 9 3.81 -6.61 -8.63
CA THR A 9 4.78 -5.50 -8.66
C THR A 9 6.16 -5.88 -9.19
N GLY A 10 6.52 -7.17 -9.13
CA GLY A 10 7.89 -7.65 -9.35
C GLY A 10 8.87 -7.27 -8.24
N ASP A 11 8.39 -6.68 -7.13
CA ASP A 11 9.14 -6.40 -5.92
C ASP A 11 8.74 -7.42 -4.83
N ALA A 12 9.71 -8.17 -4.33
CA ALA A 12 9.46 -9.29 -3.43
C ALA A 12 8.90 -8.87 -2.07
N GLU A 13 9.18 -7.64 -1.61
CA GLU A 13 8.66 -7.11 -0.35
C GLU A 13 7.22 -6.61 -0.51
N ALA A 14 6.95 -5.88 -1.60
CA ALA A 14 5.61 -5.41 -1.92
C ALA A 14 4.67 -6.58 -2.19
N ASP A 15 5.09 -7.57 -2.99
CA ASP A 15 4.28 -8.75 -3.29
C ASP A 15 3.97 -9.58 -2.03
N ALA A 16 4.90 -9.67 -1.08
CA ALA A 16 4.67 -10.31 0.22
C ALA A 16 3.77 -9.47 1.13
N LEU A 17 3.88 -8.14 1.09
CA LEU A 17 3.00 -7.24 1.83
C LEU A 17 1.55 -7.37 1.37
N LEU A 18 1.31 -7.35 0.06
CA LEU A 18 -0.02 -7.47 -0.53
C LEU A 18 -0.70 -8.79 -0.15
N ALA A 19 0.07 -9.87 0.01
CA ALA A 19 -0.46 -11.17 0.40
C ALA A 19 -0.86 -11.26 1.87
N ARG A 20 -0.08 -10.61 2.76
CA ARG A 20 -0.28 -10.69 4.22
C ARG A 20 -1.22 -9.62 4.77
N GLU A 21 -1.28 -8.45 4.15
CA GLU A 21 -1.99 -7.25 4.63
C GLU A 21 -3.16 -6.89 3.70
N PRO A 22 -4.42 -7.26 4.02
CA PRO A 22 -5.57 -6.94 3.20
C PRO A 22 -5.74 -5.43 2.92
N MET A 23 -5.36 -4.56 3.87
CA MET A 23 -5.44 -3.12 3.66
C MET A 23 -4.50 -2.64 2.55
N ALA A 24 -3.32 -3.26 2.44
CA ALA A 24 -2.38 -2.95 1.36
C ALA A 24 -2.99 -3.26 -0.01
N LEU A 25 -3.75 -4.36 -0.11
CA LEU A 25 -4.42 -4.72 -1.36
C LEU A 25 -5.52 -3.71 -1.73
N LEU A 26 -6.32 -3.27 -0.77
CA LEU A 26 -7.36 -2.25 -0.98
C LEU A 26 -6.76 -0.91 -1.42
N ILE A 27 -5.69 -0.48 -0.76
CA ILE A 27 -4.95 0.73 -1.15
C ILE A 27 -4.40 0.59 -2.57
N GLY A 28 -3.85 -0.58 -2.93
CA GLY A 28 -3.40 -0.88 -4.29
C GLY A 28 -4.50 -0.66 -5.33
N PHE A 29 -5.72 -1.15 -5.09
CA PHE A 29 -6.86 -0.93 -5.98
C PHE A 29 -7.30 0.54 -6.07
N VAL A 30 -7.27 1.27 -4.95
CA VAL A 30 -7.59 2.71 -4.95
C VAL A 30 -6.58 3.50 -5.79
N LEU A 31 -5.30 3.10 -5.77
CA LEU A 31 -4.23 3.76 -6.50
C LEU A 31 -4.11 3.34 -7.96
N ASP A 32 -4.80 2.28 -8.40
CA ASP A 32 -4.75 1.75 -9.76
C ASP A 32 -5.58 2.59 -10.74
N GLN A 33 -5.32 3.90 -10.74
CA GLN A 33 -5.98 4.89 -11.60
C GLN A 33 -4.92 5.66 -12.39
N GLN A 34 -5.02 5.61 -13.72
CA GLN A 34 -4.15 6.37 -14.64
C GLN A 34 -2.63 6.12 -14.46
N VAL A 35 -2.24 4.98 -13.87
CA VAL A 35 -0.87 4.48 -13.74
C VAL A 35 -0.81 2.99 -14.05
N THR A 36 0.39 2.40 -14.10
CA THR A 36 0.51 0.95 -14.25
C THR A 36 0.18 0.21 -12.96
N VAL A 37 -0.36 -1.01 -13.09
CA VAL A 37 -0.63 -1.92 -11.97
C VAL A 37 0.61 -2.09 -11.08
N GLN A 38 1.80 -2.28 -11.67
CA GLN A 38 3.03 -2.43 -10.89
C GLN A 38 3.31 -1.18 -10.04
N LYS A 39 3.05 0.02 -10.56
CA LYS A 39 3.26 1.27 -9.83
C LYS A 39 2.23 1.44 -8.72
N ALA A 40 0.95 1.21 -9.02
CA ALA A 40 -0.13 1.31 -8.03
C ALA A 40 0.08 0.35 -6.85
N PHE A 41 0.38 -0.92 -7.15
CA PHE A 41 0.52 -1.96 -6.14
C PHE A 41 1.86 -1.92 -5.37
N ARG A 42 2.84 -1.11 -5.81
CA ARG A 42 3.99 -0.72 -4.96
C ARG A 42 3.65 0.38 -3.95
N GLY A 43 2.62 1.19 -4.24
CA GLY A 43 2.18 2.31 -3.40
C GLY A 43 1.96 1.97 -1.92
N PRO A 44 1.30 0.86 -1.56
CA PRO A 44 1.10 0.47 -0.16
C PRO A 44 2.42 0.27 0.62
N LEU A 45 3.46 -0.28 -0.02
CA LEU A 45 4.75 -0.46 0.65
C LEU A 45 5.41 0.89 0.94
N GLU A 46 5.38 1.80 -0.03
CA GLU A 46 5.91 3.16 0.14
C GLU A 46 5.12 3.96 1.19
N LEU A 47 3.79 3.88 1.19
CA LEU A 47 2.95 4.50 2.22
C LEU A 47 3.26 3.97 3.60
N ARG A 48 3.41 2.64 3.76
CA ARG A 48 3.80 2.04 5.04
C ARG A 48 5.16 2.52 5.51
N ARG A 49 6.13 2.70 4.60
CA ARG A 49 7.47 3.23 4.93
C ARG A 49 7.40 4.70 5.40
N ARG A 50 6.49 5.49 4.83
CA ARG A 50 6.35 6.93 5.12
C ARG A 50 5.48 7.22 6.35
N LEU A 51 4.40 6.47 6.53
CA LEU A 51 3.44 6.63 7.63
C LEU A 51 3.75 5.72 8.83
N GLY A 52 4.58 4.70 8.64
CA GLY A 52 4.90 3.69 9.66
C GLY A 52 3.83 2.61 9.84
N THR A 53 2.63 2.81 9.31
CA THR A 53 1.46 1.94 9.50
C THR A 53 0.61 1.89 8.23
N LEU A 54 -0.22 0.85 8.12
CA LEU A 54 -1.35 0.77 7.20
C LEU A 54 -2.68 0.56 7.95
N ASP A 55 -2.68 0.68 9.27
CA ASP A 55 -3.91 0.61 10.05
C ASP A 55 -4.82 1.78 9.68
N ALA A 56 -6.05 1.47 9.27
CA ALA A 56 -6.98 2.49 8.78
C ALA A 56 -7.42 3.46 9.88
N GLY A 57 -7.54 2.99 11.14
CA GLY A 57 -7.90 3.81 12.28
C GLY A 57 -6.78 4.79 12.64
N GLU A 58 -5.54 4.31 12.68
CA GLU A 58 -4.37 5.15 12.90
C GLU A 58 -4.23 6.20 11.81
N ILE A 59 -4.33 5.81 10.53
CA ILE A 59 -4.25 6.75 9.40
C ILE A 59 -5.38 7.79 9.47
N ALA A 60 -6.61 7.39 9.77
CA ALA A 60 -7.75 8.31 9.87
C ALA A 60 -7.62 9.29 11.05
N ALA A 61 -6.85 8.95 12.08
CA ALA A 61 -6.57 9.83 13.22
C ALA A 61 -5.36 10.75 13.03
N MET A 62 -4.55 10.54 11.98
CA MET A 62 -3.42 11.42 11.66
C MET A 62 -3.90 12.79 11.16
N ASP A 63 -3.05 13.81 11.33
CA ASP A 63 -3.24 15.09 10.66
C ASP A 63 -3.26 14.87 9.13
N PRO A 64 -4.28 15.34 8.39
CA PRO A 64 -4.39 15.14 6.94
C PRO A 64 -3.15 15.62 6.17
N THR A 65 -2.44 16.63 6.66
CA THR A 65 -1.21 17.13 6.03
C THR A 65 -0.05 16.14 6.13
N ILE A 66 -0.02 15.27 7.15
CA ILE A 66 0.95 14.16 7.26
C ILE A 66 0.64 13.13 6.17
N VAL A 67 -0.63 12.75 6.04
CA VAL A 67 -1.09 11.79 5.04
C VAL A 67 -0.83 12.32 3.63
N GLU A 68 -1.16 13.58 3.36
CA GLU A 68 -0.89 14.23 2.07
C GLU A 68 0.60 14.22 1.71
N LYS A 69 1.49 14.56 2.66
CA LYS A 69 2.94 14.52 2.44
C LYS A 69 3.45 13.13 2.11
N ALA A 70 2.80 12.08 2.61
CA ALA A 70 3.15 10.70 2.28
C ALA A 70 2.87 10.32 0.82
N PHE A 71 2.09 11.12 0.07
CA PHE A 71 1.84 10.91 -1.37
C PHE A 71 2.73 11.75 -2.29
N ARG A 72 3.51 12.70 -1.75
CA ARG A 72 4.43 13.54 -2.53
C ARG A 72 5.80 12.87 -2.70
#